data_AF-A0AAU2B1H4-F1
#
_entry.id   AF-A0AAU2B1H4-F1
#
_cell.length_a   1.000
_cell.length_b   1.000
_cell.length_c   1.000
_cell.angle_alpha   90.00
_cell.angle_beta   90.00
_cell.angle_gamma   90.00
#
_symmetry.space_group_name_H-M   'P 1'
#
loop_
_entity.id
_entity.type
_entity.pdbx_description
1 polymer ?
#
loop_
_entity_poly.entity_id
_entity_poly.type
_entity_poly.pdbx_seq_one_letter_code
_entity_poly.pdbx_strand_id
1 'polypeptide(L)'
;MRSGRRTIFVSLDGGSPGGQIDLAYFDDTHQQAAHPLFHHFLLLARGTVSRREKSVTVIGTHAWNLQEIADTHRTGGAAAVRTLLATQPRPRSRQ
;
A
#
# COMPACT_ATOMS: atom_id res chain seq x y z
N MET A 1 7.69 24.85 -7.56
CA MET A 1 8.48 23.99 -8.46
C MET A 1 7.80 22.61 -8.52
N ARG A 2 7.06 22.30 -9.60
CA ARG A 2 6.43 20.97 -9.78
C ARG A 2 7.49 20.05 -10.39
N SER A 3 8.05 19.12 -9.63
CA SER A 3 9.19 18.28 -10.05
C SER A 3 8.87 17.25 -11.15
N GLY A 4 7.72 17.34 -11.82
CA GLY A 4 7.26 16.34 -12.80
C GLY A 4 6.94 14.97 -12.20
N ARG A 5 7.09 14.80 -10.88
CA ARG A 5 6.94 13.52 -10.19
C ARG A 5 5.47 13.16 -10.06
N ARG A 6 5.07 12.00 -10.58
CA ARG A 6 3.68 11.49 -10.50
C ARG A 6 3.43 10.99 -9.08
N THR A 7 2.38 11.48 -8.44
CA THR A 7 1.97 11.04 -7.10
C THR A 7 0.55 10.52 -7.14
N ILE A 8 0.30 9.37 -6.51
CA ILE A 8 -1.04 8.83 -6.28
C ILE A 8 -1.42 9.15 -4.84
N PHE A 9 -2.56 9.79 -4.65
CA PHE A 9 -3.16 10.02 -3.34
C PHE A 9 -4.38 9.13 -3.18
N VAL A 10 -4.49 8.44 -2.04
CA VAL A 10 -5.61 7.56 -1.71
C VAL A 10 -6.06 7.85 -0.28
N SER A 11 -7.36 8.06 -0.10
CA SER A 11 -7.97 8.05 1.23
C SER A 11 -8.40 6.62 1.55
N LEU A 12 -7.94 6.07 2.67
CA LEU A 12 -8.24 4.72 3.12
C LEU A 12 -9.02 4.78 4.45
N ASP A 13 -10.13 4.06 4.52
CA ASP A 13 -10.80 3.80 5.80
C ASP A 13 -10.02 2.73 6.58
N GLY A 14 -9.49 3.11 7.75
CA GLY A 14 -8.74 2.23 8.63
C GLY A 14 -9.59 1.46 9.64
N GLY A 15 -10.92 1.61 9.62
CA GLY A 15 -11.86 0.92 10.51
C GLY A 15 -11.82 1.39 11.99
N SER A 16 -11.00 2.40 12.31
CA SER A 16 -10.98 3.03 13.64
C SER A 16 -11.97 4.19 13.69
N PRO A 17 -12.65 4.46 14.82
CA PRO A 17 -13.56 5.60 14.95
C PRO A 17 -12.88 6.92 14.53
N GLY A 18 -13.36 7.53 13.45
CA GLY A 18 -12.83 8.79 12.90
C GLY A 18 -11.49 8.69 12.15
N GLY A 19 -10.96 7.48 11.91
CA GLY A 19 -9.61 7.28 11.41
C GLY A 19 -9.51 7.07 9.90
N GLN A 20 -9.78 8.11 9.11
CA GLN A 20 -9.31 8.12 7.72
C GLN A 20 -7.78 8.19 7.70
N ILE A 21 -7.16 7.42 6.83
CA ILE A 21 -5.72 7.41 6.59
C ILE A 21 -5.47 7.96 5.19
N ASP A 22 -4.64 8.99 5.10
CA ASP A 22 -4.20 9.51 3.80
C ASP A 22 -2.93 8.77 3.36
N LEU A 23 -2.96 8.21 2.15
CA LEU A 23 -1.83 7.52 1.54
C LEU A 23 -1.25 8.38 0.41
N ALA A 24 0.07 8.45 0.33
CA ALA A 24 0.78 9.09 -0.78
C ALA A 24 1.85 8.14 -1.35
N TYR A 25 1.78 7.86 -2.66
CA TYR A 25 2.73 7.01 -3.37
C TYR A 25 3.43 7.80 -4.49
N PHE A 26 4.75 7.92 -4.40
CA PHE A 26 5.59 8.58 -5.41
C PHE A 26 5.93 7.62 -6.55
N ASP A 27 6.33 8.17 -7.70
CA ASP A 27 6.57 7.45 -8.94
C ASP A 27 7.49 6.22 -8.83
N ASP A 28 8.50 6.27 -7.94
CA ASP A 28 9.44 5.19 -7.67
C ASP A 28 8.80 3.99 -6.97
N THR A 29 7.66 4.17 -6.31
CA THR A 29 6.91 3.08 -5.66
C THR A 29 5.76 2.55 -6.51
N HIS A 30 5.47 3.15 -7.67
CA HIS A 30 4.33 2.77 -8.51
C HIS A 30 4.44 1.33 -9.02
N GLN A 31 5.65 0.83 -9.31
CA GLN A 31 5.84 -0.57 -9.71
C GLN A 31 5.32 -1.57 -8.67
N GLN A 32 5.34 -1.19 -7.39
CA GLN A 32 4.98 -2.05 -6.25
C GLN A 32 3.54 -1.85 -5.76
N ALA A 33 2.88 -0.79 -6.21
CA ALA A 33 1.65 -0.34 -5.55
C ALA A 33 0.55 0.10 -6.52
N ALA A 34 0.87 0.60 -7.71
CA ALA A 34 -0.11 1.27 -8.56
C ALA A 34 -1.27 0.34 -8.96
N HIS A 35 -1.00 -0.92 -9.29
CA HIS A 35 -2.06 -1.83 -9.71
C HIS A 35 -3.10 -2.04 -8.61
N PRO A 36 -2.73 -2.45 -7.37
CA PRO A 36 -3.72 -2.53 -6.30
C PRO A 36 -4.47 -1.22 -6.02
N LEU A 37 -3.77 -0.09 -6.02
CA LEU A 37 -4.37 1.23 -5.73
C LEU A 37 -5.45 1.64 -6.73
N PHE A 38 -5.35 1.24 -8.00
CA PHE A 38 -6.33 1.61 -9.04
C PHE A 38 -7.39 0.54 -9.30
N HIS A 39 -7.14 -0.71 -8.92
CA HIS A 39 -7.97 -1.85 -9.33
C HIS A 39 -8.66 -2.60 -8.18
N HIS A 40 -8.39 -2.25 -6.92
CA HIS A 40 -8.99 -2.93 -5.77
C HIS A 40 -9.57 -1.97 -4.73
N PHE A 41 -10.69 -2.38 -4.14
CA PHE A 41 -11.37 -1.63 -3.08
C PHE A 41 -10.82 -1.92 -1.68
N LEU A 42 -10.33 -3.14 -1.45
CA LEU A 42 -9.76 -3.54 -0.16
C LEU A 42 -8.23 -3.58 -0.27
N LEU A 43 -7.57 -2.76 0.53
CA LEU A 43 -6.14 -2.52 0.43
C LEU A 43 -5.40 -2.86 1.72
N LEU A 44 -4.25 -3.49 1.58
CA LEU A 44 -3.19 -3.47 2.58
C LEU A 44 -2.10 -2.52 2.09
N ALA A 45 -1.79 -1.48 2.87
CA ALA A 45 -0.74 -0.52 2.55
C ALA A 45 0.47 -0.70 3.48
N ARG A 46 1.69 -0.58 2.92
CA ARG A 46 2.94 -0.54 3.70
C ARG A 46 3.70 0.74 3.38
N GLY A 47 4.15 1.42 4.41
CA GLY A 47 4.95 2.64 4.25
C GLY A 47 5.40 3.23 5.58
N THR A 48 5.99 4.41 5.50
CA THR A 48 6.35 5.19 6.68
C THR A 48 5.13 5.94 7.18
N VAL A 49 4.82 5.78 8.45
CA VAL A 49 3.66 6.43 9.09
C VAL A 49 4.08 7.78 9.67
N SER A 50 3.30 8.82 9.37
CA SER A 50 3.33 10.10 10.05
C SER A 50 1.99 10.30 10.75
N ARG A 51 2.02 10.60 12.05
CA ARG A 51 0.81 10.92 12.84
C ARG A 51 0.89 12.37 13.29
N ARG A 52 -0.17 13.11 13.04
CA ARG A 52 -0.47 14.40 13.69
C ARG A 52 -1.78 14.24 14.42
N GLU A 53 -2.00 14.96 15.52
CA GLU A 53 -3.12 14.84 16.46
C GLU A 53 -4.33 13.99 16.01
N LYS A 54 -5.01 14.38 14.92
CA LYS A 54 -6.20 13.69 14.38
C LYS A 54 -6.03 13.03 13.01
N SER A 55 -4.85 13.13 12.40
CA SER A 55 -4.60 12.66 11.02
C SER A 55 -3.45 11.67 10.96
N VAL A 56 -3.66 10.57 10.25
CA VAL A 56 -2.62 9.60 9.93
C VAL A 56 -2.33 9.70 8.44
N THR A 57 -1.06 9.90 8.09
CA THR A 57 -0.58 9.85 6.71
C THR A 57 0.44 8.72 6.58
N VAL A 58 0.39 8.00 5.46
CA VAL A 58 1.39 6.99 5.11
C VAL A 58 2.06 7.37 3.80
N ILE A 59 3.39 7.48 3.84
CA ILE A 59 4.20 7.54 2.61
C ILE A 59 4.42 6.10 2.15
N GLY A 60 3.67 5.71 1.12
CA GLY A 60 3.50 4.34 0.67
C GLY A 60 4.68 3.80 -0.13
N THR A 61 5.04 2.55 0.17
CA THR A 61 6.09 1.78 -0.52
C THR A 61 5.54 0.59 -1.29
N HIS A 62 4.49 -0.05 -0.77
CA HIS A 62 3.83 -1.21 -1.37
C HIS A 62 2.33 -1.13 -1.09
N ALA A 63 1.53 -1.76 -1.94
CA ALA A 63 0.11 -2.01 -1.69
C ALA A 63 -0.23 -3.42 -2.17
N TRP A 64 -1.20 -4.07 -1.53
CA TRP A 64 -1.74 -5.37 -1.94
C TRP A 64 -3.25 -5.37 -1.91
N ASN A 65 -3.85 -6.24 -2.72
CA ASN A 65 -5.26 -6.61 -2.60
C ASN A 65 -5.48 -7.34 -1.28
N LEU A 66 -6.22 -6.75 -0.35
CA LEU A 66 -6.46 -7.37 0.96
C LEU A 66 -7.28 -8.67 0.84
N GLN A 67 -8.10 -8.81 -0.20
CA GLN A 67 -8.86 -10.04 -0.45
C GLN A 67 -7.91 -11.22 -0.72
N GLU A 68 -6.88 -11.04 -1.54
CA GLU A 68 -5.86 -12.08 -1.81
C GLU A 68 -5.08 -12.45 -0.55
N ILE A 69 -4.77 -11.46 0.30
CA ILE A 69 -4.13 -11.72 1.60
C ILE A 69 -5.04 -12.58 2.47
N ALA A 70 -6.35 -12.28 2.52
CA ALA A 70 -7.32 -13.04 3.31
C ALA A 70 -7.48 -14.48 2.80
N ASP A 71 -7.51 -14.68 1.49
CA ASP A 71 -7.61 -16.02 0.88
C ASP A 71 -6.32 -16.83 1.06
N THR A 72 -5.15 -16.18 0.99
CA THR A 72 -3.85 -16.79 1.33
C THR A 72 -3.81 -17.22 2.80
N HIS A 73 -4.31 -16.38 3.70
CA HIS A 73 -4.41 -16.72 5.12
C HIS A 73 -5.34 -17.91 5.36
N ARG A 74 -6.48 -17.96 4.67
CA ARG A 74 -7.46 -19.05 4.82
C ARG A 74 -6.89 -20.41 4.41
N THR A 75 -6.03 -20.45 3.40
CA THR A 75 -5.49 -21.70 2.83
C THR A 75 -4.17 -22.13 3.45
N GLY A 76 -3.29 -21.19 3.82
CA GLY A 76 -1.93 -21.48 4.30
C GLY A 76 -1.53 -20.78 5.60
N GLY A 77 -2.50 -20.12 6.27
CA GLY A 77 -2.28 -19.42 7.53
C GLY A 77 -1.33 -18.23 7.44
N ALA A 78 -0.91 -17.73 8.60
CA ALA A 78 -0.04 -16.57 8.71
C ALA A 78 1.36 -16.79 8.07
N ALA A 79 1.83 -18.03 7.97
CA ALA A 79 3.11 -18.34 7.32
C ALA A 79 3.06 -18.06 5.82
N ALA A 80 1.99 -18.50 5.14
CA ALA A 80 1.80 -18.22 3.72
C ALA A 80 1.69 -16.71 3.45
N VAL A 81 0.98 -15.97 4.31
CA VAL A 81 0.89 -14.50 4.21
C VAL A 81 2.27 -13.85 4.36
N ARG A 82 3.10 -14.29 5.33
CA ARG A 82 4.46 -13.75 5.48
C ARG A 82 5.30 -13.98 4.23
N THR A 83 5.22 -15.15 3.62
CA THR A 83 5.91 -15.47 2.36
C THR A 83 5.43 -14.56 1.22
N LEU A 84 4.11 -14.38 1.09
CA LEU A 84 3.52 -13.47 0.10
C LEU A 84 4.01 -12.03 0.29
N LEU A 85 3.95 -11.49 1.51
CA LEU A 85 4.38 -10.12 1.81
C LEU A 85 5.90 -9.91 1.72
N ALA A 86 6.70 -10.96 1.86
CA ALA A 86 8.14 -10.93 1.67
C ALA A 86 8.53 -10.94 0.18
N THR A 87 7.63 -11.35 -0.71
CA THR A 87 7.88 -11.36 -2.15
C THR A 87 7.85 -9.94 -2.68
N GLN A 88 9.03 -9.35 -2.90
CA GLN A 88 9.16 -8.07 -3.58
C GLN A 88 9.22 -8.29 -5.09
N PRO A 89 8.35 -7.66 -5.89
CA PRO A 89 8.62 -7.46 -7.31
C PRO A 89 10.01 -6.81 -7.44
N ARG A 90 10.93 -7.48 -8.12
CA ARG A 90 12.28 -6.93 -8.36
C ARG A 90 12.12 -5.59 -9.09
N PRO A 91 12.75 -4.48 -8.66
CA PRO A 91 12.73 -3.27 -9.46
C PRO A 91 13.27 -3.61 -10.85
N ARG A 92 12.51 -3.28 -11.90
CA ARG A 92 13.05 -3.37 -13.26
C ARG A 92 14.23 -2.40 -13.30
N SER A 93 15.45 -2.93 -13.47
CA SER A 93 16.64 -2.11 -13.69
C SER A 93 16.32 -1.13 -14.81
N ARG A 94 16.52 0.18 -14.54
CA ARG A 94 16.45 1.21 -15.59
C ARG A 94 17.39 0.77 -16.71
N GLN A 95 16.81 0.51 -17.89
CA GLN A 95 17.54 0.39 -19.14
C GLN A 95 17.80 1.79 -19.69
#